data_AF-A0A6G1QEH3-F1
#
_entry.id   AF-A0A6G1QEH3-F1
#
_cell.length_a   1.000
_cell.length_b   1.000
_cell.length_c   1.000
_cell.angle_alpha   90.00
_cell.angle_beta   90.00
_cell.angle_gamma   90.00
#
_symmetry.space_group_name_H-M   'P 1'
#
loop_
_entity.id
_entity.type
_entity.pdbx_description
1 polymer ?
#
loop_
_entity_poly.entity_id
_entity_poly.type
_entity_poly.pdbx_seq_one_letter_code
_entity_poly.pdbx_strand_id
1 'polypeptide(L)'
;MTLPLIALSYDGPLLEEKALLRASEGGLFSLEYVDLCRWLASRLKSLCELGESITYVPDEVDSFKVEMSGLLRELHCPYEEIVSGIFKGSMQNPKDHLKLVLFLSSELQAAQIVKSRQVSDKQQDESLGCQQLLLICETLKLPGPRGQSAAQLFFQVQNKVEEVLKDLPNGSAGNPVLKKSLSNEQWEKLQTINTVLASEYECRRRMLIKRLDVTVQSFGWSDRAKARIY
;
A
#
# COMPACT_ATOMS: atom_id res chain seq x y z
N MET A 1 -10.19 6.78 17.46
CA MET A 1 -10.40 5.55 16.64
C MET A 1 -10.71 5.80 15.15
N THR A 2 -10.71 7.06 14.68
CA THR A 2 -11.11 7.43 13.29
C THR A 2 -9.94 7.53 12.31
N LEU A 3 -8.70 7.56 12.82
CA LEU A 3 -7.48 7.59 12.02
C LEU A 3 -7.38 6.46 10.98
N PRO A 4 -7.78 5.20 11.27
CA PRO A 4 -7.80 4.13 10.27
C PRO A 4 -8.74 4.43 9.11
N LEU A 5 -9.93 5.01 9.36
CA LEU A 5 -10.92 5.33 8.32
C LEU A 5 -10.42 6.44 7.38
N ILE A 6 -9.74 7.45 7.93
CA ILE A 6 -9.11 8.51 7.13
C ILE A 6 -8.02 7.92 6.22
N ALA A 7 -7.17 7.04 6.76
CA ALA A 7 -6.14 6.37 5.97
C ALA A 7 -6.71 5.49 4.85
N LEU A 8 -7.93 4.97 5.04
CA LEU A 8 -8.68 4.19 4.05
C LEU A 8 -9.43 5.03 3.01
N SER A 9 -9.31 6.37 3.07
CA SER A 9 -10.05 7.30 2.21
C SER A 9 -11.57 7.19 2.36
N TYR A 10 -12.05 6.88 3.57
CA TYR A 10 -13.47 6.99 3.89
C TYR A 10 -13.88 8.46 3.94
N ASP A 11 -15.02 8.80 3.34
CA ASP A 11 -15.58 10.16 3.23
C ASP A 11 -16.97 10.29 3.86
N GLY A 12 -17.43 9.27 4.58
CA GLY A 12 -18.75 9.24 5.21
C GLY A 12 -18.84 9.92 6.59
N PRO A 13 -20.02 9.88 7.23
CA PRO A 13 -20.34 10.69 8.41
C PRO A 13 -19.59 10.29 9.70
N LEU A 14 -18.93 9.12 9.72
CA LEU A 14 -18.28 8.56 10.91
C LEU A 14 -16.78 8.89 11.03
N LEU A 15 -16.33 9.98 10.38
CA LEU A 15 -14.96 10.48 10.49
C LEU A 15 -14.67 11.21 11.83
N GLU A 16 -15.71 11.70 12.50
CA GLU A 16 -15.60 12.28 13.84
C GLU A 16 -15.71 11.20 14.92
N GLU A 17 -14.80 11.23 15.90
CA GLU A 17 -14.75 10.22 16.96
C GLU A 17 -16.04 10.14 17.78
N LYS A 18 -16.67 11.28 18.05
CA LYS A 18 -17.96 11.34 18.76
C LYS A 18 -19.11 10.74 17.95
N ALA A 19 -19.08 10.85 16.62
CA ALA A 19 -20.10 10.29 15.75
C ALA A 19 -19.93 8.77 15.66
N LEU A 20 -18.69 8.30 15.49
CA LEU A 20 -18.37 6.87 15.48
C LEU A 20 -18.75 6.18 16.79
N LEU A 21 -18.48 6.81 17.94
CA LEU A 21 -18.87 6.28 19.25
C LEU A 21 -20.38 6.13 19.37
N ARG A 22 -21.16 7.16 19.00
CA ARG A 22 -22.63 7.11 19.01
C ARG A 22 -23.20 6.04 18.08
N ALA A 23 -22.67 5.93 16.86
CA ALA A 23 -23.07 4.88 15.92
C ALA A 23 -22.76 3.48 16.49
N SER A 24 -21.60 3.33 17.16
CA SER A 24 -21.19 2.07 17.79
C SER A 24 -21.99 1.72 19.05
N GLU A 25 -22.64 2.68 19.72
CA GLU A 25 -23.61 2.41 20.78
C GLU A 25 -24.88 1.78 20.20
N GLY A 26 -25.33 2.23 19.02
CA GLY A 26 -26.46 1.65 18.29
C GLY A 26 -26.15 0.34 17.57
N GLY A 27 -24.88 0.09 17.23
CA GLY A 27 -24.41 -1.16 16.64
C GLY A 27 -25.19 -1.54 15.37
N LEU A 28 -25.65 -2.79 15.29
CA LEU A 28 -26.42 -3.30 14.16
C LEU A 28 -27.80 -2.62 13.97
N PHE A 29 -28.26 -1.84 14.93
CA PHE A 29 -29.49 -1.04 14.85
C PHE A 29 -29.25 0.42 14.44
N SER A 30 -27.98 0.86 14.37
CA SER A 30 -27.62 2.16 13.77
C SER A 30 -27.38 1.99 12.28
N LEU A 31 -28.13 2.75 11.48
CA LEU A 31 -27.97 2.74 10.02
C LEU A 31 -26.57 3.18 9.62
N GLU A 32 -26.01 4.21 10.27
CA GLU A 32 -24.68 4.73 9.99
C GLU A 32 -23.59 3.70 10.28
N TYR A 33 -23.74 2.93 11.36
CA TYR A 33 -22.80 1.86 11.70
C TYR A 33 -22.86 0.72 10.67
N VAL A 34 -24.07 0.28 10.32
CA VAL A 34 -24.31 -0.74 9.30
C VAL A 34 -23.75 -0.31 7.93
N ASP A 35 -23.95 0.95 7.56
CA ASP A 35 -23.43 1.52 6.32
C ASP A 35 -21.89 1.52 6.28
N LEU A 36 -21.24 1.86 7.40
CA LEU A 36 -19.78 1.77 7.51
C LEU A 36 -19.29 0.32 7.37
N CYS A 37 -19.93 -0.63 8.05
CA CYS A 37 -19.62 -2.05 7.93
C CYS A 37 -19.78 -2.55 6.49
N ARG A 38 -20.87 -2.16 5.80
CA ARG A 38 -21.11 -2.51 4.40
C ARG A 38 -20.03 -1.91 3.49
N TRP A 39 -19.66 -0.66 3.71
CA TRP A 39 -18.61 0.01 2.96
C TRP A 39 -17.27 -0.73 3.11
N LEU A 40 -16.85 -1.04 4.35
CA LEU A 40 -15.63 -1.79 4.62
C LEU A 40 -15.64 -3.17 3.94
N ALA A 41 -16.75 -3.91 4.05
CA ALA A 41 -16.91 -5.22 3.42
C ALA A 41 -16.85 -5.14 1.88
N SER A 42 -17.49 -4.14 1.27
CA SER A 42 -17.45 -3.95 -0.19
C SER A 42 -16.03 -3.69 -0.70
N ARG A 43 -15.25 -2.91 0.06
CA ARG A 43 -13.84 -2.63 -0.25
C ARG A 43 -12.99 -3.87 -0.08
N LEU A 44 -13.19 -4.64 0.99
CA LEU A 44 -12.52 -5.92 1.22
C LEU A 44 -12.80 -6.91 0.08
N LYS A 45 -14.06 -7.06 -0.34
CA LYS A 45 -14.43 -7.93 -1.47
C LYS A 45 -13.78 -7.53 -2.80
N SER A 46 -13.49 -6.23 -2.99
CA SER A 46 -12.79 -5.76 -4.21
C SER A 46 -11.28 -6.04 -4.20
N LEU A 47 -10.71 -6.39 -3.04
CA LEU A 47 -9.27 -6.56 -2.84
C LEU A 47 -8.90 -8.00 -2.50
N CYS A 48 -9.75 -8.70 -1.77
CA CYS A 48 -9.68 -10.10 -1.42
C CYS A 48 -10.77 -10.82 -2.21
N GLU A 49 -10.49 -11.94 -2.86
CA GLU A 49 -11.44 -12.73 -3.67
C GLU A 49 -12.50 -13.43 -2.79
N LEU A 50 -13.24 -12.63 -2.01
CA LEU A 50 -14.19 -13.10 -1.01
C LEU A 50 -15.51 -13.49 -1.69
N GLY A 51 -16.04 -14.65 -1.32
CA GLY A 51 -17.33 -15.13 -1.78
C GLY A 51 -18.48 -14.29 -1.21
N GLU A 52 -18.37 -13.93 0.07
CA GLU A 52 -19.43 -13.25 0.82
C GLU A 52 -19.55 -11.77 0.42
N SER A 53 -20.77 -11.26 0.31
CA SER A 53 -21.04 -9.81 0.22
C SER A 53 -22.14 -9.44 1.19
N ILE A 54 -21.99 -8.28 1.80
CA ILE A 54 -23.01 -7.72 2.66
C ILE A 54 -24.04 -6.98 1.81
N THR A 55 -25.26 -7.51 1.78
CA THR A 55 -26.44 -6.97 1.11
C THR A 55 -27.40 -6.50 2.20
N TYR A 56 -27.33 -5.22 2.55
CA TYR A 56 -28.26 -4.68 3.53
C TYR A 56 -29.57 -4.27 2.87
N VAL A 57 -30.65 -4.88 3.35
CA VAL A 57 -32.03 -4.41 3.13
C VAL A 57 -32.57 -3.93 4.48
N PRO A 58 -33.17 -2.72 4.56
CA PRO A 58 -33.86 -2.27 5.78
C PRO A 58 -34.89 -3.33 6.25
N ASP A 59 -35.01 -3.52 7.57
CA ASP A 59 -35.80 -4.57 8.25
C ASP A 59 -35.25 -6.02 8.20
N GLU A 60 -34.15 -6.30 7.49
CA GLU A 60 -33.54 -7.65 7.45
C GLU A 60 -32.25 -7.76 8.30
N VAL A 61 -32.32 -7.36 9.56
CA VAL A 61 -31.15 -7.37 10.48
C VAL A 61 -30.57 -8.77 10.64
N ASP A 62 -31.41 -9.81 10.63
CA ASP A 62 -30.95 -11.20 10.76
C ASP A 62 -30.22 -11.70 9.50
N SER A 63 -30.62 -11.22 8.32
CA SER A 63 -29.89 -11.48 7.06
C SER A 63 -28.49 -10.86 7.13
N PHE A 64 -28.41 -9.59 7.52
CA PHE A 64 -27.14 -8.88 7.70
C PHE A 64 -26.20 -9.58 8.70
N LYS A 65 -26.73 -10.10 9.82
CA LYS A 65 -25.92 -10.86 10.79
C LYS A 65 -25.31 -12.11 10.17
N VAL A 66 -26.06 -12.84 9.35
CA VAL A 66 -25.58 -14.05 8.68
C VAL A 66 -24.45 -13.71 7.70
N GLU A 67 -24.67 -12.73 6.83
CA GLU A 67 -23.66 -12.28 5.85
C GLU A 67 -22.39 -11.76 6.54
N MET A 68 -22.53 -10.90 7.56
CA MET A 68 -21.41 -10.39 8.33
C MET A 68 -20.63 -11.52 9.00
N SER A 69 -21.33 -12.51 9.54
CA SER A 69 -20.69 -13.64 10.19
C SER A 69 -19.98 -14.58 9.21
N GLY A 70 -20.53 -14.75 8.01
CA GLY A 70 -19.89 -15.45 6.90
C GLY A 70 -18.58 -14.76 6.50
N LEU A 71 -18.65 -13.44 6.28
CA LEU A 71 -17.49 -12.62 5.97
C LEU A 71 -16.39 -12.71 7.04
N LEU A 72 -16.75 -12.61 8.32
CA LEU A 72 -15.76 -12.68 9.41
C LEU A 72 -15.10 -14.06 9.51
N ARG A 73 -15.82 -15.13 9.16
CA ARG A 73 -15.27 -16.48 9.12
C ARG A 73 -14.30 -16.65 7.95
N GLU A 74 -14.65 -16.10 6.79
CA GLU A 74 -13.81 -16.10 5.60
C GLU A 74 -12.52 -15.28 5.81
N LEU A 75 -12.61 -14.17 6.56
CA LEU A 75 -11.47 -13.35 6.98
C LEU A 75 -10.68 -13.95 8.17
N HIS A 76 -11.05 -15.14 8.67
CA HIS A 76 -10.41 -15.78 9.81
C HIS A 76 -10.31 -14.87 11.05
N CYS A 77 -11.40 -14.15 11.36
CA CYS A 77 -11.46 -13.23 12.50
C CYS A 77 -11.10 -13.96 13.81
N PRO A 78 -10.07 -13.49 14.57
CA PRO A 78 -9.60 -14.19 15.77
C PRO A 78 -10.51 -13.99 16.99
N TYR A 79 -11.53 -13.14 16.87
CA TYR A 79 -12.42 -12.78 17.96
C TYR A 79 -13.70 -13.63 17.93
N GLU A 80 -13.60 -14.88 18.40
CA GLU A 80 -14.73 -15.82 18.47
C GLU A 80 -15.93 -15.27 19.27
N GLU A 81 -15.67 -14.46 20.29
CA GLU A 81 -16.70 -13.77 21.08
C GLU A 81 -17.48 -12.74 20.25
N ILE A 82 -16.82 -12.05 19.31
CA ILE A 82 -17.45 -11.09 18.40
C ILE A 82 -18.31 -11.85 17.38
N VAL A 83 -17.75 -12.89 16.76
CA VAL A 83 -18.46 -13.71 15.76
C VAL A 83 -19.70 -14.36 16.39
N SER A 84 -19.55 -14.99 17.55
CA SER A 84 -20.67 -15.60 18.27
C SER A 84 -21.66 -14.59 18.83
N GLY A 85 -21.21 -13.41 19.24
CA GLY A 85 -22.06 -12.31 19.70
C GLY A 85 -22.95 -11.73 18.59
N ILE A 86 -22.44 -11.64 17.36
CA ILE A 86 -23.22 -11.26 16.17
C ILE A 86 -24.29 -12.32 15.88
N PHE A 87 -23.90 -13.60 15.86
CA PHE A 87 -24.84 -14.72 15.65
C PHE A 87 -25.97 -14.78 16.67
N LYS A 88 -25.67 -14.53 17.94
CA LYS A 88 -26.64 -14.63 19.04
C LYS A 88 -27.40 -13.33 19.30
N GLY A 89 -27.11 -12.26 18.56
CA GLY A 89 -27.68 -10.93 18.80
C GLY A 89 -27.34 -10.35 20.17
N SER A 90 -26.25 -10.82 20.81
CA SER A 90 -25.84 -10.38 22.15
C SER A 90 -24.70 -9.37 22.14
N MET A 91 -24.23 -8.95 20.96
CA MET A 91 -23.32 -7.82 20.83
C MET A 91 -24.03 -6.53 21.24
N GLN A 92 -24.02 -6.24 22.54
CA GLN A 92 -24.61 -5.01 23.11
C GLN A 92 -23.54 -4.04 23.62
N ASN A 93 -22.26 -4.42 23.53
CA ASN A 93 -21.18 -3.60 24.05
C ASN A 93 -20.60 -2.74 22.93
N PRO A 94 -20.61 -1.39 23.06
CA PRO A 94 -20.02 -0.50 22.07
C PRO A 94 -18.54 -0.80 21.83
N LYS A 95 -17.82 -1.33 22.83
CA LYS A 95 -16.42 -1.75 22.65
C LYS A 95 -16.26 -2.89 21.66
N ASP A 96 -17.20 -3.84 21.62
CA ASP A 96 -17.11 -4.97 20.71
C ASP A 96 -17.49 -4.56 19.27
N HIS A 97 -18.42 -3.60 19.11
CA HIS A 97 -18.69 -2.94 17.83
C HIS A 97 -17.44 -2.23 17.30
N LEU A 98 -16.75 -1.49 18.16
CA LEU A 98 -15.52 -0.80 17.81
C LEU A 98 -14.38 -1.77 17.46
N LYS A 99 -14.27 -2.92 18.15
CA LYS A 99 -13.32 -3.98 17.78
C LYS A 99 -13.62 -4.55 16.39
N LEU A 100 -14.90 -4.75 16.05
CA LEU A 100 -15.30 -5.21 14.72
C LEU A 100 -14.87 -4.21 13.63
N VAL A 101 -15.18 -2.92 13.81
CA VAL A 101 -14.77 -1.87 12.86
C VAL A 101 -13.25 -1.80 12.75
N LEU A 102 -12.53 -1.90 13.87
CA LEU A 102 -11.07 -1.89 13.88
C LEU A 102 -10.50 -3.09 13.11
N PHE A 103 -11.04 -4.30 13.33
CA PHE A 103 -10.65 -5.51 12.63
C PHE A 103 -10.86 -5.38 11.12
N LEU A 104 -12.07 -5.01 10.69
CA LEU A 104 -12.37 -4.83 9.26
C LEU A 104 -11.48 -3.74 8.62
N SER A 105 -11.20 -2.67 9.35
CA SER A 105 -10.28 -1.62 8.90
C SER A 105 -8.86 -2.12 8.76
N SER A 106 -8.34 -2.90 9.73
CA SER A 106 -6.98 -3.44 9.67
C SER A 106 -6.82 -4.47 8.56
N GLU A 107 -7.83 -5.33 8.35
CA GLU A 107 -7.83 -6.28 7.23
C GLU A 107 -7.84 -5.55 5.89
N LEU A 108 -8.61 -4.46 5.77
CA LEU A 108 -8.63 -3.68 4.54
C LEU A 108 -7.28 -3.01 4.26
N GLN A 109 -6.64 -2.45 5.30
CA GLN A 109 -5.29 -1.90 5.19
C GLN A 109 -4.28 -2.98 4.80
N ALA A 110 -4.35 -4.16 5.41
CA ALA A 110 -3.49 -5.29 5.08
C ALA A 110 -3.68 -5.72 3.61
N ALA A 111 -4.93 -5.86 3.16
CA ALA A 111 -5.26 -6.19 1.78
C ALA A 111 -4.73 -5.16 0.78
N GLN A 112 -4.83 -3.86 1.09
CA GLN A 112 -4.25 -2.79 0.28
C GLN A 112 -2.73 -2.88 0.19
N ILE A 113 -2.04 -3.14 1.32
CA ILE A 113 -0.59 -3.33 1.35
C ILE A 113 -0.18 -4.53 0.51
N VAL A 114 -0.84 -5.68 0.69
CA VAL A 114 -0.58 -6.90 -0.07
C VAL A 114 -0.79 -6.66 -1.56
N LYS A 115 -1.88 -5.99 -1.96
CA LYS A 115 -2.12 -5.65 -3.37
C LYS A 115 -1.05 -4.70 -3.92
N SER A 116 -0.63 -3.69 -3.18
CA SER A 116 0.45 -2.78 -3.60
C SER A 116 1.79 -3.50 -3.78
N ARG A 117 2.07 -4.49 -2.92
CA ARG A 117 3.28 -5.34 -3.02
C ARG A 117 3.18 -6.31 -4.18
N GLN A 118 2.03 -6.94 -4.41
CA GLN A 118 1.81 -7.79 -5.58
C GLN A 118 1.89 -7.01 -6.89
N VAL A 119 1.45 -5.75 -6.92
CA VAL A 119 1.68 -4.87 -8.07
C VAL A 119 3.19 -4.61 -8.24
N SER A 120 3.92 -4.34 -7.15
CA SER A 120 5.38 -4.19 -7.19
C SER A 120 6.14 -5.46 -7.63
N ASP A 121 5.72 -6.65 -7.17
CA ASP A 121 6.36 -7.94 -7.46
C ASP A 121 5.99 -8.45 -8.87
N LYS A 122 4.71 -8.34 -9.29
CA LYS A 122 4.28 -8.68 -10.67
C LYS A 122 4.84 -7.71 -11.71
N GLN A 123 5.10 -6.45 -11.33
CA GLN A 123 5.78 -5.49 -12.21
C GLN A 123 7.27 -5.76 -12.36
N GLN A 124 7.87 -6.50 -11.43
CA GLN A 124 9.30 -6.81 -11.46
C GLN A 124 9.66 -7.85 -12.54
N ASP A 125 8.73 -8.74 -12.92
CA ASP A 125 9.02 -9.88 -13.81
C ASP A 125 8.60 -9.64 -15.29
N GLU A 126 7.53 -8.87 -15.58
CA GLU A 126 7.12 -8.60 -16.98
C GLU A 126 7.06 -7.11 -17.38
N SER A 127 7.19 -6.14 -16.46
CA SER A 127 6.78 -4.75 -16.72
C SER A 127 7.83 -3.65 -16.51
N LEU A 128 8.98 -3.90 -15.87
CA LEU A 128 9.98 -2.84 -15.62
C LEU A 128 10.52 -2.25 -16.93
N GLY A 129 10.90 -3.09 -17.89
CA GLY A 129 11.42 -2.64 -19.19
C GLY A 129 10.39 -1.82 -19.97
N CYS A 130 9.15 -2.29 -20.05
CA CYS A 130 8.06 -1.60 -20.76
C CYS A 130 7.65 -0.28 -20.09
N GLN A 131 7.61 -0.23 -18.75
CA GLN A 131 7.32 1.00 -18.02
C GLN A 131 8.45 2.02 -18.14
N GLN A 132 9.71 1.59 -18.04
CA GLN A 132 10.85 2.49 -18.24
C GLN A 132 10.87 3.03 -19.67
N LEU A 133 10.56 2.21 -20.66
CA LEU A 133 10.45 2.66 -22.06
C LEU A 133 9.29 3.65 -22.23
N LEU A 134 8.15 3.44 -21.58
CA LEU A 134 7.04 4.41 -21.58
C LEU A 134 7.46 5.75 -20.98
N LEU A 135 8.14 5.73 -19.83
CA LEU A 135 8.64 6.95 -19.17
C LEU A 135 9.68 7.68 -20.03
N ILE A 136 10.58 6.95 -20.70
CA ILE A 136 11.53 7.52 -21.66
C ILE A 136 10.78 8.17 -22.81
N CYS A 137 9.78 7.49 -23.39
CA CYS A 137 8.99 8.05 -24.48
C CYS A 137 8.23 9.31 -24.05
N GLU A 138 7.60 9.30 -22.87
CA GLU A 138 6.90 10.46 -22.33
C GLU A 138 7.85 11.64 -22.08
N THR A 139 9.01 11.38 -21.47
CA THR A 139 10.03 12.40 -21.19
C THR A 139 10.57 13.03 -22.48
N LEU A 140 10.81 12.20 -23.49
CA LEU A 140 11.29 12.63 -24.81
C LEU A 140 10.17 13.12 -25.74
N LYS A 141 8.91 13.10 -25.28
CA LYS A 141 7.70 13.43 -26.06
C LYS A 141 7.56 12.62 -27.36
N LEU A 142 7.94 11.36 -27.30
CA LEU A 142 7.82 10.38 -28.39
C LEU A 142 6.47 9.64 -28.33
N PRO A 143 5.93 9.19 -29.48
CA PRO A 143 4.75 8.33 -29.49
C PRO A 143 5.05 7.04 -28.73
N GLY A 144 4.09 6.58 -27.93
CA GLY A 144 4.26 5.38 -27.10
C GLY A 144 4.60 4.13 -27.92
N PRO A 145 5.12 3.07 -27.26
CA PRO A 145 5.66 1.85 -27.89
C PRO A 145 4.64 0.99 -28.65
N ARG A 146 3.38 1.43 -28.81
CA ARG A 146 2.29 0.61 -29.34
C ARG A 146 2.50 0.34 -30.83
N GLY A 147 2.63 -0.94 -31.19
CA GLY A 147 2.70 -1.41 -32.58
C GLY A 147 4.03 -1.20 -33.28
N GLN A 148 5.07 -0.76 -32.57
CA GLN A 148 6.40 -0.51 -33.13
C GLN A 148 7.37 -1.63 -32.75
N SER A 149 8.31 -1.95 -33.63
CA SER A 149 9.40 -2.87 -33.28
C SER A 149 10.38 -2.22 -32.29
N ALA A 150 11.03 -3.02 -31.46
CA ALA A 150 12.02 -2.53 -30.49
C ALA A 150 13.13 -1.71 -31.17
N ALA A 151 13.64 -2.16 -32.33
CA ALA A 151 14.68 -1.46 -33.07
C ALA A 151 14.23 -0.06 -33.55
N GLN A 152 13.00 0.07 -34.06
CA GLN A 152 12.46 1.36 -34.50
C GLN A 152 12.26 2.32 -33.33
N LEU A 153 11.84 1.80 -32.18
CA LEU A 153 11.65 2.60 -30.98
C LEU A 153 12.98 3.12 -30.43
N PHE A 154 13.98 2.24 -30.31
CA PHE A 154 15.31 2.65 -29.86
C PHE A 154 15.96 3.65 -30.83
N PHE A 155 15.74 3.50 -32.14
CA PHE A 155 16.20 4.47 -33.13
C PHE A 155 15.55 5.85 -32.96
N GLN A 156 14.24 5.90 -32.67
CA GLN A 156 13.55 7.17 -32.37
C GLN A 156 14.04 7.82 -31.08
N VAL A 157 14.24 7.01 -30.03
CA VAL A 157 14.83 7.46 -28.75
C VAL A 157 16.22 8.05 -29.00
N GLN A 158 17.08 7.34 -29.73
CA GLN A 158 18.43 7.81 -30.05
C GLN A 158 18.39 9.14 -30.81
N ASN A 159 17.62 9.23 -31.89
CA ASN A 159 17.52 10.46 -32.68
C ASN A 159 17.03 11.64 -31.84
N LYS A 160 16.04 11.40 -30.97
CA LYS A 160 15.49 12.47 -30.13
C LYS A 160 16.47 12.93 -29.07
N VAL A 161 17.23 12.01 -28.47
CA VAL A 161 18.33 12.35 -27.55
C VAL A 161 19.41 13.15 -28.26
N GLU A 162 19.81 12.76 -29.47
CA GLU A 162 20.80 13.51 -30.26
C GLU A 162 20.31 14.92 -30.65
N GLU A 163 19.02 15.09 -30.94
CA GLU A 163 18.39 16.40 -31.18
C GLU A 163 18.45 17.27 -29.92
N VAL A 164 17.98 16.75 -28.78
CA VAL A 164 17.98 17.48 -27.50
C VAL A 164 19.41 17.83 -27.07
N LEU A 165 20.39 16.96 -27.32
CA LEU A 165 21.79 17.22 -27.02
C LEU A 165 22.37 18.38 -27.85
N LYS A 166 21.89 18.61 -29.08
CA LYS A 166 22.32 19.75 -29.91
C LYS A 166 21.74 21.08 -29.44
N ASP A 167 20.54 21.06 -28.87
CA ASP A 167 19.85 22.26 -28.38
C ASP A 167 20.35 22.70 -27.00
N LEU A 168 21.06 21.84 -26.27
CA LEU A 168 21.63 22.17 -24.97
C LEU A 168 22.80 23.15 -25.13
N PRO A 169 22.87 24.21 -24.30
CA PRO A 169 23.99 25.14 -24.35
C PRO A 169 25.31 24.40 -24.10
N ASN A 170 26.32 24.76 -24.89
CA ASN A 170 27.66 24.17 -24.86
C ASN A 170 28.17 24.06 -23.41
N GLY A 171 28.19 22.85 -22.86
CA GLY A 171 28.64 22.58 -21.48
C GLY A 171 27.60 21.94 -20.54
N SER A 172 26.36 21.71 -20.97
CA SER A 172 25.32 21.12 -20.09
C SER A 172 25.62 19.67 -19.69
N ALA A 173 26.21 18.89 -20.59
CA ALA A 173 26.82 17.60 -20.28
C ALA A 173 28.33 17.82 -20.28
N GLY A 174 28.95 17.83 -19.09
CA GLY A 174 30.41 17.93 -18.97
C GLY A 174 31.13 16.83 -19.75
N ASN A 175 32.46 16.90 -19.82
CA ASN A 175 33.25 15.87 -20.48
C ASN A 175 33.03 14.51 -19.80
N PRO A 176 32.79 13.42 -20.56
CA PRO A 176 32.64 12.11 -19.99
C PRO A 176 33.93 11.72 -19.25
N VAL A 177 33.77 11.26 -18.01
CA VAL A 177 34.88 10.79 -17.16
C VAL A 177 35.58 9.59 -17.81
N LEU A 178 34.80 8.72 -18.47
CA LEU A 178 35.28 7.57 -19.20
C LEU A 178 35.19 7.81 -20.71
N LYS A 179 36.34 7.94 -21.38
CA LYS A 179 36.43 8.22 -22.83
C LYS A 179 36.63 6.96 -23.68
N LYS A 180 36.93 5.82 -23.06
CA LYS A 180 37.20 4.55 -23.73
C LYS A 180 36.01 3.62 -23.61
N SER A 181 35.65 2.97 -24.71
CA SER A 181 34.70 1.86 -24.71
C SER A 181 35.26 0.71 -23.88
N LEU A 182 34.42 0.11 -23.04
CA LEU A 182 34.80 -1.06 -22.24
C LEU A 182 34.64 -2.33 -23.07
N SER A 183 35.58 -3.28 -22.92
CA SER A 183 35.42 -4.63 -23.46
C SER A 183 34.39 -5.43 -22.65
N ASN A 184 33.90 -6.55 -23.20
CA ASN A 184 32.96 -7.42 -22.49
C ASN A 184 33.51 -7.88 -21.12
N GLU A 185 34.79 -8.28 -21.06
CA GLU A 185 35.43 -8.68 -19.79
C GLU A 185 35.50 -7.52 -18.78
N GLN A 186 35.68 -6.28 -19.25
CA GLN A 186 35.69 -5.10 -18.38
C GLN A 186 34.28 -4.76 -17.87
N TRP A 187 33.25 -4.94 -18.70
CA TRP A 187 31.85 -4.79 -18.29
C TRP A 187 31.47 -5.80 -17.20
N GLU A 188 31.86 -7.05 -17.33
CA GLU A 188 31.63 -8.07 -16.31
C GLU A 188 32.32 -7.73 -14.98
N LYS A 189 33.57 -7.25 -15.04
CA LYS A 189 34.29 -6.77 -13.85
C LYS A 189 33.59 -5.56 -13.22
N LEU A 190 33.15 -4.59 -14.02
CA LEU A 190 32.43 -3.42 -13.54
C LEU A 190 31.11 -3.81 -12.86
N GLN A 191 30.37 -4.76 -13.45
CA GLN A 191 29.13 -5.28 -12.89
C GLN A 191 29.36 -6.01 -11.57
N THR A 192 30.46 -6.76 -11.45
CA THR A 192 30.89 -7.40 -10.21
C THR A 192 31.16 -6.37 -9.12
N ILE A 193 31.96 -5.33 -9.44
CA ILE A 193 32.26 -4.24 -8.50
C ILE A 193 30.97 -3.53 -8.06
N ASN A 194 30.10 -3.20 -9.01
CA ASN A 194 28.82 -2.55 -8.72
C ASN A 194 27.94 -3.39 -7.79
N THR A 195 27.89 -4.70 -8.00
CA THR A 195 27.13 -5.63 -7.15
C THR A 195 27.65 -5.63 -5.71
N VAL A 196 28.98 -5.73 -5.54
CA VAL A 196 29.61 -5.68 -4.21
C VAL A 196 29.32 -4.34 -3.53
N LEU A 197 29.54 -3.22 -4.22
CA LEU A 197 29.29 -1.89 -3.67
C LEU A 197 27.82 -1.68 -3.30
N ALA A 198 26.89 -2.09 -4.16
CA ALA A 198 25.46 -1.99 -3.88
C ALA A 198 25.08 -2.74 -2.60
N SER A 199 25.57 -3.97 -2.42
CA SER A 199 25.33 -4.76 -1.21
C SER A 199 25.89 -4.08 0.05
N GLU A 200 27.08 -3.48 -0.06
CA GLU A 200 27.74 -2.79 1.04
C GLU A 200 27.00 -1.49 1.43
N TYR A 201 26.55 -0.71 0.44
CA TYR A 201 25.74 0.49 0.65
C TYR A 201 24.39 0.16 1.29
N GLU A 202 23.74 -0.92 0.85
CA GLU A 202 22.48 -1.38 1.41
C GLU A 202 22.65 -1.78 2.89
N CYS A 203 23.72 -2.53 3.20
CA CYS A 203 24.08 -2.89 4.57
C CYS A 203 24.31 -1.65 5.44
N ARG A 204 25.13 -0.69 4.96
CA ARG A 204 25.37 0.58 5.66
C ARG A 204 24.08 1.37 5.89
N ARG A 205 23.21 1.45 4.89
CA ARG A 205 21.91 2.13 5.01
C ARG A 205 21.05 1.50 6.10
N ARG A 206 20.93 0.16 6.11
CA ARG A 206 20.19 -0.57 7.14
C ARG A 206 20.79 -0.35 8.54
N MET A 207 22.12 -0.38 8.65
CA MET A 207 22.80 -0.11 9.92
C MET A 207 22.56 1.31 10.44
N LEU A 208 22.62 2.32 9.56
CA LEU A 208 22.34 3.72 9.92
C LEU A 208 20.89 3.91 10.38
N ILE A 209 19.91 3.31 9.68
CA ILE A 209 18.50 3.33 10.06
C ILE A 209 18.31 2.66 11.43
N LYS A 210 18.88 1.46 11.62
CA LYS A 210 18.76 0.75 12.90
C LYS A 210 19.40 1.52 14.05
N ARG A 211 20.53 2.19 13.80
CA ARG A 211 21.18 3.05 14.81
C ARG A 211 20.28 4.22 15.19
N LEU A 212 19.61 4.84 14.22
CA LEU A 212 18.63 5.89 14.49
C LEU A 212 17.49 5.36 15.36
N ASP A 213 16.92 4.20 15.02
CA ASP A 213 15.84 3.58 15.81
C ASP A 213 16.25 3.32 17.26
N VAL A 214 17.42 2.72 17.46
CA VAL A 214 17.95 2.43 18.81
C VAL A 214 18.20 3.73 19.58
N THR A 215 18.69 4.78 18.91
CA THR A 215 18.89 6.09 19.53
C THR A 215 17.56 6.69 19.98
N VAL A 216 16.52 6.64 19.14
CA VAL A 216 15.16 7.11 19.49
C VAL A 216 14.59 6.31 20.66
N GLN A 217 14.72 4.98 20.64
CA GLN A 217 14.25 4.09 21.70
C GLN A 217 14.93 4.37 23.05
N SER A 218 16.23 4.72 23.04
CA SER A 218 16.98 5.00 24.27
C SER A 218 16.44 6.19 25.08
N PHE A 219 15.82 7.18 24.43
CA PHE A 219 15.18 8.30 25.13
C PHE A 219 14.00 7.85 26.00
N GLY A 220 13.28 6.80 25.58
CA GLY A 220 12.17 6.21 26.33
C GLY A 220 12.60 5.38 27.55
N TRP A 221 13.89 5.07 27.70
CA TRP A 221 14.40 4.25 28.80
C TRP A 221 14.83 5.05 30.03
N SER A 222 14.89 6.39 29.93
CA SER A 222 15.17 7.24 31.09
C SER A 222 14.04 7.19 32.11
N ASP A 223 14.36 7.19 33.40
CA ASP A 223 13.34 7.17 34.46
C ASP A 223 12.42 8.39 34.42
N ARG A 224 12.90 9.53 33.89
CA ARG A 224 12.08 10.71 33.60
C ARG A 224 11.06 10.50 32.46
N ALA A 225 11.37 9.67 31.46
CA ALA A 225 10.44 9.34 30.39
C ALA A 225 9.39 8.31 30.85
N LYS A 226 9.79 7.33 31.68
CA LYS A 226 8.86 6.34 32.27
C LYS A 226 7.82 6.99 33.19
N ALA A 227 8.19 8.03 33.94
CA ALA A 227 7.28 8.78 34.81
C ALA A 227 6.17 9.59 34.09
N ARG A 228 6.21 9.67 32.76
CA ARG A 228 5.19 10.33 31.92
C ARG A 228 4.30 9.36 31.13
N ILE A 229 4.60 8.07 31.18
CA ILE A 229 3.92 7.02 30.38
C ILE A 229 3.08 6.10 31.27
N TYR A 230 3.20 6.19 32.60
CA TYR A 230 2.32 5.56 33.58
C TYR A 230 1.46 6.59 34.30
#